data_AF-A0A933R941-F1
#
_entry.id   AF-A0A933R941-F1
#
_cell.length_a   1.000
_cell.length_b   1.000
_cell.length_c   1.000
_cell.angle_alpha   90.00
_cell.angle_beta   90.00
_cell.angle_gamma   90.00
#
_symmetry.space_group_name_H-M   'P 1'
#
loop_
_entity.id
_entity.type
_entity.pdbx_description
1 polymer ?
#
loop_
_entity_poly.entity_id
_entity_poly.type
_entity_poly.pdbx_seq_one_letter_code
_entity_poly.pdbx_strand_id
1 'polypeptide(L)'
;MSQPRGPGNESVTPWLVFWVIGESDGLSTIPTTALVGFLFTTLQQMASGTTALAGFSTFEETARSAWASLRGDDDVAPLEWSRLGWWARIPIVFALGTTAVALTQIMSTGHVGVRRHLPVIAKSALLCGTVVGLLGAMVASLAVIGRRWSRAEGTTDWLLDVLGSPLLWLSLVVLLAIVHFVRRWLRSTDAGDD
;
A
#
# COMPACT_ATOMS: atom_id res chain seq x y z
N MET A 1 7.79 -20.66 6.47
CA MET A 1 7.16 -20.45 5.15
C MET A 1 7.18 -18.96 4.83
N SER A 2 7.91 -18.53 3.79
CA SER A 2 7.92 -17.13 3.35
C SER A 2 7.06 -17.00 2.10
N GLN A 3 5.91 -16.34 2.22
CA GLN A 3 5.05 -16.01 1.08
C GLN A 3 5.82 -15.13 0.08
N PRO A 4 5.78 -15.45 -1.23
CA PRO A 4 6.18 -14.49 -2.25
C PRO A 4 5.17 -13.33 -2.24
N ARG A 5 5.63 -12.12 -1.89
CA ARG A 5 4.88 -10.90 -2.19
C ARG A 5 4.86 -10.78 -3.70
N GLY A 6 3.69 -10.92 -4.32
CA GLY A 6 3.50 -10.58 -5.73
C GLY A 6 3.87 -9.11 -5.97
N PRO A 7 4.08 -8.70 -7.23
CA PRO A 7 4.32 -7.29 -7.56
C PRO A 7 3.18 -6.44 -6.96
N GLY A 8 3.48 -5.71 -5.89
CA GLY A 8 2.49 -5.05 -5.04
C GLY A 8 1.98 -3.73 -5.64
N ASN A 9 1.14 -3.03 -4.87
CA ASN A 9 0.69 -1.67 -5.20
C ASN A 9 1.83 -0.67 -5.47
N GLU A 10 3.01 -1.03 -5.00
CA GLU A 10 4.23 -0.22 -4.91
C GLU A 10 4.78 0.11 -6.30
N SER A 11 4.36 -0.59 -7.35
CA SER A 11 4.85 -0.40 -8.72
C SER A 11 3.84 0.25 -9.65
N VAL A 12 2.55 -0.09 -9.52
CA VAL A 12 1.52 0.33 -10.48
C VAL A 12 0.99 1.72 -10.15
N THR A 13 0.77 2.03 -8.87
CA THR A 13 0.23 3.32 -8.46
C THR A 13 1.18 4.48 -8.79
N PRO A 14 2.50 4.41 -8.49
CA PRO A 14 3.42 5.47 -8.86
C PRO A 14 3.51 5.64 -10.37
N TRP A 15 3.66 4.54 -11.12
CA TRP A 15 3.67 4.55 -12.58
C TRP A 15 2.44 5.26 -13.17
N LEU A 16 1.25 4.87 -12.74
CA LEU A 16 -0.01 5.45 -13.23
C LEU A 16 -0.10 6.95 -12.94
N VAL A 17 0.31 7.39 -11.75
CA VAL A 17 0.34 8.80 -11.36
C VAL A 17 1.29 9.59 -12.28
N PHE A 18 2.51 9.10 -12.51
CA PHE A 18 3.47 9.77 -13.40
C PHE A 18 3.02 9.76 -14.86
N TRP A 19 2.42 8.66 -15.32
CA TRP A 19 1.85 8.58 -16.67
C TRP A 19 0.74 9.62 -16.88
N VAL A 20 -0.18 9.78 -15.92
CA VAL A 20 -1.24 10.81 -16.00
C VAL A 20 -0.64 12.23 -16.04
N ILE A 21 0.40 12.48 -15.24
CA ILE A 21 1.10 13.79 -15.26
C ILE A 21 1.77 14.03 -16.61
N GLY A 22 2.40 13.00 -17.18
CA GLY A 22 3.03 13.03 -18.49
C GLY A 22 2.04 13.38 -19.60
N GLU A 23 0.90 12.69 -19.63
CA GLU A 23 -0.14 12.76 -20.68
C GLU A 23 -1.08 13.98 -20.55
N SER A 24 -1.11 14.63 -19.39
CA SER A 24 -1.99 15.77 -19.14
C SER A 24 -1.24 17.09 -19.18
N ASP A 25 -1.82 18.08 -19.84
CA ASP A 25 -1.27 19.44 -19.89
C ASP A 25 -2.03 20.45 -19.02
N GLY A 26 -1.27 21.45 -18.56
CA GLY A 26 -1.82 22.62 -17.87
C GLY A 26 -2.30 22.36 -16.45
N LEU A 27 -3.21 23.21 -15.98
CA LEU A 27 -3.68 23.18 -14.59
C LEU A 27 -4.62 22.01 -14.30
N SER A 28 -5.26 21.43 -15.33
CA SER A 28 -6.10 20.24 -15.19
C SER A 28 -5.32 18.99 -14.78
N THR A 29 -4.00 18.95 -15.01
CA THR A 29 -3.14 17.84 -14.59
C THR A 29 -3.23 17.57 -13.08
N ILE A 30 -3.39 18.62 -12.27
CA ILE A 30 -3.45 18.51 -10.80
C ILE A 30 -4.69 17.74 -10.34
N PRO A 31 -5.93 18.19 -10.62
CA PRO A 31 -7.13 17.47 -10.20
C PRO A 31 -7.26 16.10 -10.87
N THR A 32 -6.83 15.93 -12.13
CA THR A 32 -6.84 14.62 -12.81
C THR A 32 -5.92 13.62 -12.11
N THR A 33 -4.67 14.01 -11.82
CA THR A 33 -3.71 13.16 -11.10
C THR A 33 -4.21 12.81 -9.70
N ALA A 34 -4.78 13.79 -8.99
CA ALA A 34 -5.36 13.58 -7.66
C ALA A 34 -6.49 12.54 -7.70
N LEU A 35 -7.40 12.69 -8.66
CA LEU A 35 -8.56 11.81 -8.81
C LEU A 35 -8.16 10.40 -9.21
N VAL A 36 -7.24 10.25 -10.18
CA VAL A 36 -6.76 8.94 -10.62
C VAL A 36 -6.00 8.23 -9.49
N GLY A 37 -5.07 8.92 -8.83
CA GLY A 37 -4.35 8.39 -7.68
C GLY A 37 -5.28 7.96 -6.55
N PHE A 38 -6.30 8.77 -6.25
CA PHE A 38 -7.33 8.45 -5.26
C PHE A 38 -8.16 7.23 -5.63
N LEU A 39 -8.78 7.22 -6.81
CA LEU A 39 -9.72 6.17 -7.23
C LEU A 39 -9.00 4.84 -7.39
N PHE A 40 -7.85 4.83 -8.09
CA PHE A 40 -7.08 3.63 -8.31
C PHE A 40 -6.64 3.00 -6.98
N THR A 41 -6.03 3.79 -6.11
CA THR A 41 -5.57 3.31 -4.80
C THR A 41 -6.73 2.83 -3.94
N THR A 42 -7.85 3.56 -3.90
CA THR A 42 -9.02 3.17 -3.11
C THR A 42 -9.57 1.83 -3.58
N LEU A 43 -9.80 1.66 -4.89
CA LEU A 43 -10.33 0.42 -5.45
C LEU A 43 -9.38 -0.75 -5.24
N GLN A 44 -8.08 -0.53 -5.48
CA GLN A 44 -7.07 -1.55 -5.28
C GLN A 44 -6.98 -1.99 -3.82
N GLN A 45 -6.94 -1.03 -2.89
CA GLN A 45 -6.90 -1.32 -1.46
C GLN A 45 -8.20 -2.02 -1.02
N MET A 46 -9.34 -1.60 -1.52
CA MET A 46 -10.60 -2.27 -1.24
C MET A 46 -10.60 -3.73 -1.72
N ALA A 47 -10.09 -3.99 -2.94
CA ALA A 47 -9.94 -5.34 -3.46
C ALA A 47 -8.97 -6.17 -2.61
N SER A 48 -7.78 -5.64 -2.30
CA SER A 48 -6.77 -6.33 -1.48
C SER A 48 -7.28 -6.67 -0.09
N GLY A 49 -7.93 -5.71 0.59
CA GLY A 49 -8.50 -5.91 1.91
C GLY A 49 -9.67 -6.90 1.90
N THR A 50 -10.56 -6.83 0.91
CA THR A 50 -11.69 -7.76 0.81
C THR A 50 -11.25 -9.17 0.44
N THR A 51 -10.29 -9.34 -0.47
CA THR A 51 -9.68 -10.64 -0.79
C THR A 51 -9.00 -11.23 0.44
N ALA A 52 -8.28 -10.43 1.22
CA ALA A 52 -7.68 -10.89 2.47
C ALA A 52 -8.76 -11.36 3.47
N LEU A 53 -9.80 -10.55 3.71
CA LEU A 53 -10.91 -10.94 4.59
C LEU A 53 -11.61 -12.22 4.11
N ALA A 54 -11.83 -12.37 2.80
CA ALA A 54 -12.44 -13.55 2.21
C ALA A 54 -11.54 -14.79 2.43
N GLY A 55 -10.24 -14.66 2.18
CA GLY A 55 -9.26 -15.72 2.43
C GLY A 55 -9.17 -16.12 3.90
N PHE A 56 -9.27 -15.18 4.84
CA PHE A 56 -9.32 -15.53 6.27
C PHE A 56 -10.65 -16.14 6.69
N SER A 57 -11.76 -15.73 6.07
CA SER A 57 -13.07 -16.29 6.39
C SER A 57 -13.21 -17.77 6.03
N THR A 58 -12.39 -18.30 5.11
CA THR A 58 -12.38 -19.75 4.84
C THR A 58 -11.72 -20.57 5.94
N PHE A 59 -10.98 -19.93 6.86
CA PHE A 59 -10.30 -20.58 7.99
C PHE A 59 -10.87 -20.11 9.34
N GLU A 60 -12.17 -19.84 9.38
CA GLU A 60 -12.80 -19.19 10.53
C GLU A 60 -12.58 -19.95 11.85
N GLU A 61 -12.72 -21.28 11.85
CA GLU A 61 -12.51 -22.10 13.04
C GLU A 61 -11.05 -22.09 13.52
N THR A 62 -10.10 -22.19 12.58
CA THR A 62 -8.66 -22.16 12.88
C THR A 62 -8.24 -20.79 13.41
N ALA A 63 -8.73 -19.71 12.81
CA ALA A 63 -8.44 -18.35 13.25
C ALA A 63 -9.02 -18.07 14.64
N ARG A 64 -10.24 -18.54 14.92
CA ARG A 64 -10.88 -18.38 16.23
C ARG A 64 -10.16 -19.19 17.32
N SER A 65 -9.73 -20.41 17.00
CA SER A 65 -8.95 -21.26 17.91
C SER A 65 -7.56 -20.66 18.19
N ALA A 66 -6.83 -20.23 17.16
CA ALA A 66 -5.54 -19.57 17.32
C ALA A 66 -5.65 -18.26 18.12
N TRP A 67 -6.72 -17.50 17.89
CA TRP A 67 -7.00 -16.29 18.67
C TRP A 67 -7.29 -16.61 20.14
N ALA A 68 -8.11 -17.63 20.43
CA ALA A 68 -8.37 -18.06 21.80
C ALA A 68 -7.10 -18.50 22.52
N SER A 69 -6.18 -19.19 21.83
CA SER A 69 -4.87 -19.56 22.37
C SER A 69 -3.93 -18.36 22.57
N LEU A 70 -3.97 -17.37 21.67
CA LEU A 70 -3.12 -16.16 21.75
C LEU A 70 -3.59 -15.15 22.78
N ARG A 71 -4.90 -15.08 23.05
CA ARG A 71 -5.47 -14.15 24.04
C ARG A 71 -5.09 -14.54 25.47
N GLY A 72 -4.88 -15.83 25.76
CA GLY A 72 -4.56 -16.30 27.10
C GLY A 72 -5.55 -15.79 28.17
N ASP A 73 -5.03 -15.48 29.37
CA ASP A 73 -5.75 -14.81 30.47
C ASP A 73 -5.63 -13.27 30.42
N ASP A 74 -4.95 -12.71 29.41
CA ASP A 74 -4.73 -11.27 29.33
C ASP A 74 -5.99 -10.55 28.81
N ASP A 75 -6.58 -9.75 29.69
CA ASP A 75 -7.78 -8.94 29.41
C ASP A 75 -7.49 -7.73 28.48
N VAL A 76 -6.23 -7.54 28.08
CA VAL A 76 -5.80 -6.43 27.23
C VAL A 76 -6.05 -6.80 25.77
N ALA A 77 -7.25 -6.47 25.27
CA ALA A 77 -7.52 -6.53 23.84
C ALA A 77 -6.44 -5.75 23.06
N PRO A 78 -5.82 -6.33 22.01
CA PRO A 78 -4.88 -5.61 21.18
C PRO A 78 -5.54 -4.33 20.68
N LEU A 79 -4.80 -3.22 20.70
CA LEU A 79 -5.25 -1.89 20.31
C LEU A 79 -6.11 -1.94 19.04
N GLU A 80 -7.43 -1.80 19.22
CA GLU A 80 -8.38 -1.76 18.11
C GLU A 80 -7.99 -0.63 17.16
N TRP A 81 -7.92 -0.92 15.86
CA TRP A 81 -7.61 0.05 14.81
C TRP A 81 -8.40 1.37 14.93
N SER A 82 -9.68 1.26 15.33
CA SER A 82 -10.62 2.37 15.54
C SER A 82 -10.25 3.28 16.72
N ARG A 83 -9.35 2.85 17.60
CA ARG A 83 -8.83 3.64 18.73
C ARG A 83 -7.51 4.33 18.42
N LEU A 84 -6.79 3.90 17.38
CA LEU A 84 -5.58 4.59 16.94
C LEU A 84 -5.93 6.00 16.45
N GLY A 85 -5.13 7.00 16.84
CA GLY A 85 -5.25 8.35 16.29
C GLY A 85 -5.05 8.34 14.77
N TRP A 86 -5.68 9.28 14.07
CA TRP A 86 -5.64 9.34 12.60
C TRP A 86 -4.22 9.41 12.03
N TRP A 87 -3.33 10.16 12.69
CA TRP A 87 -1.92 10.26 12.34
C TRP A 87 -1.14 8.94 12.45
N ALA A 88 -1.51 8.06 13.39
CA ALA A 88 -0.90 6.73 13.51
C ALA A 88 -1.44 5.77 12.44
N ARG A 89 -2.69 5.96 11.99
CA ARG A 89 -3.29 5.13 10.93
C ARG A 89 -2.68 5.39 9.57
N ILE A 90 -2.35 6.64 9.24
CA ILE A 90 -1.78 7.01 7.93
C ILE A 90 -0.54 6.18 7.58
N PRO A 91 0.55 6.15 8.38
CA PRO A 91 1.73 5.38 8.03
C PRO A 91 1.44 3.88 7.99
N ILE A 92 0.53 3.36 8.83
CA ILE A 92 0.17 1.94 8.81
C ILE A 92 -0.58 1.58 7.52
N VAL A 93 -1.62 2.34 7.16
CA VAL A 93 -2.37 2.09 5.92
C VAL A 93 -1.48 2.29 4.70
N PHE A 94 -0.65 3.33 4.72
CA PHE A 94 0.22 3.65 3.58
C PHE A 94 1.32 2.60 3.40
N ALA A 95 1.99 2.18 4.47
CA ALA A 95 3.11 1.24 4.39
C ALA A 95 2.68 -0.22 4.31
N LEU A 96 1.60 -0.62 5.01
CA LEU A 96 1.20 -2.02 5.13
C LEU A 96 -0.07 -2.37 4.33
N GLY A 97 -0.81 -1.36 3.87
CA GLY A 97 -2.05 -1.54 3.15
C GLY A 97 -3.22 -2.01 4.02
N THR A 98 -4.38 -2.09 3.39
CA THR A 98 -5.65 -2.55 4.00
C THR A 98 -5.63 -4.02 4.41
N THR A 99 -4.77 -4.84 3.81
CA THR A 99 -4.58 -6.25 4.21
C THR A 99 -4.04 -6.35 5.63
N ALA A 100 -3.09 -5.50 6.02
CA ALA A 100 -2.61 -5.45 7.40
C ALA A 100 -3.69 -4.94 8.35
N VAL A 101 -4.53 -3.98 7.92
CA VAL A 101 -5.68 -3.54 8.73
C VAL A 101 -6.68 -4.67 8.94
N ALA A 102 -6.96 -5.47 7.89
CA ALA A 102 -7.83 -6.64 7.98
C ALA A 102 -7.30 -7.64 9.00
N LEU A 103 -6.01 -7.94 8.93
CA LEU A 103 -5.31 -8.82 9.88
C LEU A 103 -5.38 -8.27 11.31
N THR A 104 -5.03 -7.00 11.52
CA THR A 104 -5.10 -6.36 12.83
C THR A 104 -6.50 -6.43 13.42
N GLN A 105 -7.55 -6.24 12.61
CA GLN A 105 -8.93 -6.35 13.05
C GLN A 105 -9.36 -7.78 13.40
N ILE A 106 -8.97 -8.75 12.59
CA ILE A 106 -9.24 -10.17 12.87
C ILE A 106 -8.54 -10.56 14.17
N MET A 107 -7.28 -10.17 14.34
CA MET A 107 -6.52 -10.42 15.56
C MET A 107 -7.18 -9.68 16.73
N SER A 108 -7.42 -8.37 16.68
CA SER A 108 -7.96 -7.64 17.84
C SER A 108 -9.35 -8.10 18.27
N THR A 109 -10.20 -8.54 17.33
CA THR A 109 -11.60 -8.88 17.63
C THR A 109 -11.85 -10.39 17.77
N GLY A 110 -10.96 -11.25 17.29
CA GLY A 110 -11.18 -12.70 17.21
C GLY A 110 -12.30 -13.15 16.27
N HIS A 111 -12.92 -12.20 15.56
CA HIS A 111 -14.02 -12.48 14.65
C HIS A 111 -13.52 -12.44 13.22
N VAL A 112 -13.95 -13.43 12.46
CA VAL A 112 -13.62 -13.61 11.05
C VAL A 112 -14.92 -13.36 10.28
N GLY A 113 -14.88 -12.56 9.22
CA GLY A 113 -16.11 -12.21 8.51
C GLY A 113 -15.99 -10.94 7.66
N VAL A 114 -16.26 -11.10 6.36
CA VAL A 114 -16.15 -10.01 5.39
C VAL A 114 -17.10 -8.86 5.72
N ARG A 115 -18.39 -9.15 5.93
CA ARG A 115 -19.43 -8.11 6.15
C ARG A 115 -19.16 -7.25 7.38
N ARG A 116 -18.61 -7.84 8.44
CA ARG A 116 -18.35 -7.15 9.72
C ARG A 116 -17.18 -6.17 9.61
N HIS A 117 -16.12 -6.57 8.89
CA HIS A 117 -14.89 -5.78 8.78
C HIS A 117 -14.84 -4.90 7.52
N LEU A 118 -15.77 -5.09 6.58
CA LEU A 118 -15.88 -4.30 5.35
C LEU A 118 -15.89 -2.78 5.58
N PRO A 119 -16.62 -2.22 6.57
CA PRO A 119 -16.60 -0.78 6.80
C PRO A 119 -15.23 -0.27 7.25
N VAL A 120 -14.46 -1.08 7.98
CA VAL A 120 -13.10 -0.73 8.40
C VAL A 120 -12.16 -0.73 7.20
N ILE A 121 -12.26 -1.75 6.34
CA ILE A 121 -11.49 -1.82 5.10
C ILE A 121 -11.83 -0.66 4.18
N ALA A 122 -13.11 -0.33 4.00
CA ALA A 122 -13.53 0.81 3.20
C ALA A 122 -12.95 2.13 3.74
N LYS A 123 -13.03 2.37 5.06
CA LYS A 123 -12.44 3.57 5.69
C LYS A 123 -10.92 3.64 5.49
N SER A 124 -10.23 2.51 5.61
CA SER A 124 -8.78 2.45 5.41
C SER A 124 -8.39 2.61 3.94
N ALA A 125 -9.15 2.01 3.02
CA ALA A 125 -8.95 2.17 1.58
C ALA A 125 -9.15 3.63 1.16
N LEU A 126 -10.22 4.28 1.64
CA LEU A 126 -10.48 5.69 1.41
C LEU A 126 -9.37 6.57 1.99
N LEU A 127 -8.91 6.29 3.22
CA LEU A 127 -7.79 7.03 3.81
C LEU A 127 -6.51 6.90 2.96
N CYS A 128 -6.19 5.68 2.52
CA CYS A 128 -5.06 5.43 1.64
C CYS A 128 -5.18 6.21 0.33
N GLY A 129 -6.33 6.09 -0.33
CA GLY A 129 -6.62 6.79 -1.57
C GLY A 129 -6.51 8.30 -1.41
N THR A 130 -7.04 8.88 -0.33
CA THR A 130 -6.94 10.32 -0.08
C THR A 130 -5.49 10.75 0.05
N VAL A 131 -4.66 10.01 0.79
CA VAL A 131 -3.23 10.31 0.94
C VAL A 131 -2.53 10.25 -0.42
N VAL A 132 -2.76 9.20 -1.22
CA VAL A 132 -2.14 9.07 -2.55
C VAL A 132 -2.63 10.16 -3.50
N GLY A 133 -3.93 10.49 -3.50
CA GLY A 133 -4.48 11.57 -4.32
C GLY A 133 -3.87 12.93 -3.98
N LEU A 134 -3.69 13.23 -2.69
CA LEU A 134 -3.03 14.47 -2.25
C LEU A 134 -1.54 14.49 -2.67
N LEU A 135 -0.83 13.39 -2.50
CA LEU A 135 0.56 13.28 -2.95
C LEU A 135 0.67 13.42 -4.47
N GLY A 136 -0.24 12.79 -5.23
CA GLY A 136 -0.33 12.95 -6.68
C GLY A 136 -0.58 14.39 -7.10
N ALA A 137 -1.51 15.08 -6.43
CA ALA A 137 -1.77 16.51 -6.66
C ALA A 137 -0.52 17.37 -6.40
N MET A 138 0.22 17.09 -5.32
CA MET A 138 1.46 17.79 -4.99
C MET A 138 2.53 17.58 -6.08
N VAL A 139 2.75 16.33 -6.51
CA VAL A 139 3.72 16.00 -7.57
C VAL A 139 3.31 16.64 -8.90
N ALA A 140 2.03 16.57 -9.27
CA ALA A 140 1.50 17.24 -10.46
C ALA A 140 1.68 18.76 -10.39
N SER A 141 1.49 19.38 -9.22
CA SER A 141 1.69 20.82 -9.03
C SER A 141 3.16 21.19 -9.26
N LEU A 142 4.09 20.39 -8.73
CA LEU A 142 5.53 20.57 -8.96
C LEU A 142 5.89 20.41 -10.44
N ALA A 143 5.32 19.41 -11.12
CA ALA A 143 5.54 19.21 -12.55
C ALA A 143 5.04 20.39 -13.39
N VAL A 144 3.84 20.91 -13.10
CA VAL A 144 3.29 22.10 -13.78
C VAL A 144 4.17 23.34 -13.55
N ILE A 145 4.69 23.52 -12.33
CA ILE A 145 5.64 24.61 -12.03
C ILE A 145 6.95 24.41 -12.79
N GLY A 146 7.47 23.17 -12.83
CA GLY A 146 8.71 22.80 -13.51
C GLY A 146 8.65 23.05 -15.02
N ARG A 147 7.57 22.64 -15.69
CA ARG A 147 7.32 22.88 -17.12
C ARG A 147 7.18 24.36 -17.47
N ARG A 148 6.73 25.20 -16.53
CA ARG A 148 6.64 26.67 -16.74
C ARG A 148 8.01 27.36 -16.68
N TRP A 149 9.03 26.70 -16.15
CA TRP A 149 10.35 27.28 -16.01
C TRP A 149 11.28 26.76 -17.12
N SER A 150 11.63 27.62 -18.07
CA SER A 150 12.42 27.24 -19.27
C SER A 150 13.77 26.54 -19.00
N ARG A 151 14.34 26.71 -17.80
CA ARG A 151 15.56 25.99 -17.38
C ARG A 151 15.31 24.58 -16.84
N ALA A 152 14.09 24.31 -16.37
CA ALA A 152 13.70 23.06 -15.72
C ALA A 152 12.74 22.22 -16.56
N GLU A 153 12.16 22.76 -17.64
CA GLU A 153 11.24 22.07 -18.54
C GLU A 153 11.80 20.73 -19.03
N GLY A 154 12.96 20.74 -19.70
CA GLY A 154 13.58 19.50 -20.20
C GLY A 154 13.94 18.49 -19.10
N THR A 155 14.37 18.94 -17.91
CA THR A 155 14.64 18.05 -16.77
C THR A 155 13.34 17.46 -16.20
N THR A 156 12.27 18.25 -16.16
CA THR A 156 10.96 17.84 -15.66
C THR A 156 10.38 16.77 -16.58
N ASP A 157 10.40 16.99 -17.89
CA ASP A 157 9.87 16.03 -18.86
C ASP A 157 10.69 14.75 -18.88
N TRP A 158 12.02 14.85 -18.85
CA TRP A 158 12.88 13.66 -18.72
C TRP A 158 12.58 12.86 -17.44
N LEU A 159 12.39 13.53 -16.29
CA LEU A 159 12.03 12.87 -15.05
C LEU A 159 10.66 12.18 -15.15
N LEU A 160 9.67 12.84 -15.75
CA LEU A 160 8.33 12.29 -15.93
C LEU A 160 8.35 11.08 -16.87
N ASP A 161 9.15 11.10 -17.94
CA ASP A 161 9.31 9.95 -18.83
C ASP A 161 9.96 8.76 -18.12
N VAL A 162 11.02 9.02 -17.34
CA VAL A 162 11.73 7.97 -16.58
C VAL A 162 10.82 7.37 -15.50
N LEU A 163 10.11 8.22 -14.74
CA LEU A 163 9.21 7.79 -13.66
C LEU A 163 7.87 7.24 -14.19
N GLY A 164 7.45 7.65 -15.38
CA GLY A 164 6.31 7.12 -16.12
C GLY A 164 6.61 5.81 -16.85
N SER A 165 7.85 5.31 -16.80
CA SER A 165 8.21 4.01 -17.37
C SER A 165 7.82 2.87 -16.43
N PRO A 166 6.96 1.93 -16.86
CA PRO A 166 6.58 0.79 -16.02
C PRO A 166 7.77 -0.15 -15.77
N LEU A 167 8.74 -0.18 -16.69
CA LEU A 167 9.94 -1.00 -16.58
C LEU A 167 10.83 -0.58 -15.41
N LEU A 168 10.89 0.72 -15.10
CA LEU A 168 11.65 1.23 -13.96
C LEU A 168 11.11 0.65 -12.66
N TRP A 169 9.79 0.71 -12.45
CA TRP A 169 9.14 0.21 -11.24
C TRP A 169 9.23 -1.30 -11.12
N LEU A 170 9.05 -2.03 -12.23
CA LEU A 170 9.23 -3.48 -12.25
C LEU A 170 10.69 -3.88 -11.93
N SER A 171 11.66 -3.19 -12.53
CA SER A 171 13.08 -3.43 -12.28
C SER A 171 13.46 -3.16 -10.82
N LEU A 172 12.90 -2.10 -10.22
CA LEU A 172 13.12 -1.78 -8.81
C LEU A 172 12.59 -2.89 -7.89
N VAL A 173 11.38 -3.41 -8.16
CA VAL A 173 10.83 -4.53 -7.40
C VAL A 173 11.69 -5.79 -7.52
N VAL A 174 12.09 -6.13 -8.75
CA VAL A 174 12.96 -7.30 -8.99
C VAL A 174 14.29 -7.14 -8.27
N LEU A 175 14.92 -5.96 -8.34
CA LEU A 175 16.17 -5.68 -7.65
C LEU A 175 16.04 -5.80 -6.13
N LEU A 176 14.99 -5.22 -5.55
CA LEU A 176 14.71 -5.32 -4.11
C LEU A 176 14.48 -6.77 -3.68
N ALA A 177 13.78 -7.56 -4.50
CA ALA A 177 13.56 -8.98 -4.25
C ALA A 177 14.89 -9.77 -4.28
N ILE A 178 15.77 -9.50 -5.25
CA ILE A 178 17.10 -10.13 -5.35
C ILE A 178 17.95 -9.76 -4.13
N VAL A 179 18.04 -8.48 -3.77
CA VAL A 179 18.82 -8.02 -2.61
C VAL A 179 18.31 -8.68 -1.32
N HIS A 180 16.99 -8.75 -1.15
CA HIS A 180 16.39 -9.40 0.01
C HIS A 180 16.72 -10.90 0.05
N PHE A 181 16.65 -11.58 -1.10
CA PHE A 181 16.99 -12.99 -1.23
C PHE A 181 18.45 -13.27 -0.88
N VAL A 182 19.38 -12.49 -1.44
CA VAL A 182 20.83 -12.60 -1.17
C VAL A 182 21.12 -12.35 0.32
N ARG A 183 20.55 -11.30 0.91
CA ARG A 183 20.71 -11.01 2.35
C ARG A 183 20.15 -12.11 3.24
N ARG A 184 19.15 -12.86 2.79
CA ARG A 184 18.61 -14.00 3.53
C ARG A 184 19.51 -15.22 3.39
N TRP A 185 20.02 -15.49 2.19
CA TRP A 185 20.92 -16.61 1.93
C TRP A 185 22.22 -16.50 2.73
N LEU A 186 22.83 -15.31 2.77
CA LEU A 186 24.04 -15.06 3.58
C LEU A 186 23.80 -15.31 5.08
N ARG A 187 22.62 -14.94 5.60
CA ARG A 187 22.29 -15.22 7.01
C ARG A 187 22.05 -16.69 7.31
N SER A 188 21.71 -17.51 6.31
CA SER A 188 21.57 -18.95 6.50
C SER A 188 22.89 -19.71 6.42
N THR A 189 23.88 -19.18 5.71
CA THR A 189 25.22 -19.79 5.69
C THR A 189 25.96 -19.54 7.00
N ASP A 190 25.80 -18.36 7.59
CA ASP A 190 26.46 -18.02 8.87
C ASP A 190 25.90 -18.82 10.07
N ALA A 191 24.69 -19.37 9.97
CA ALA A 191 24.04 -20.13 11.03
C ALA A 191 24.32 -21.64 11.01
N GLY A 192 25.08 -22.13 10.02
CA GLY A 192 25.41 -23.55 9.84
C GLY A 192 26.79 -23.97 10.34
N ASP A 193 27.61 -23.00 10.80
CA ASP A 193 29.00 -23.22 11.25
C ASP A 193 29.15 -23.24 12.78
N ASP A 194 28.05 -23.18 13.54
CA ASP A 194 27.98 -23.36 15.01
C ASP A 194 27.43 -24.74 15.38
#